data_AF-A0A7K0TUY3-F1
#
_entry.id   AF-A0A7K0TUY3-F1
#
_cell.length_a   1.000
_cell.length_b   1.000
_cell.length_c   1.000
_cell.angle_alpha   90.00
_cell.angle_beta   90.00
_cell.angle_gamma   90.00
#
_symmetry.space_group_name_H-M   'P 1'
#
loop_
_entity.id
_entity.type
_entity.pdbx_description
1 polymer ?
#
loop_
_entity_poly.entity_id
_entity_poly.type
_entity_poly.pdbx_seq_one_letter_code
_entity_poly.pdbx_strand_id
1 'polypeptide(L)' 'MISKVKIIGSGLIGTSIGLALKSAKIKLEMVDLDPNSAKLANDLVGGVNLTEPEVVIVSAPISNNLELILESLKLY' A
#
# COMPACT_ATOMS: atom_id res chain seq x y z
N MET A 1 8.59 7.37 -15.69
CA MET A 1 8.24 5.94 -15.49
C MET A 1 8.07 5.76 -13.99
N ILE A 2 6.97 5.18 -13.52
CA ILE A 2 6.68 5.05 -12.08
C ILE A 2 7.61 4.00 -11.46
N SER A 3 8.19 4.32 -10.29
CA SER A 3 9.18 3.48 -9.60
C SER A 3 8.90 3.25 -8.11
N LYS A 4 8.11 4.12 -7.48
CA LYS A 4 7.74 4.05 -6.05
C LYS A 4 6.22 4.17 -5.87
N VAL A 5 5.58 3.13 -5.35
CA VAL A 5 4.11 3.08 -5.16
C VAL A 5 3.76 2.75 -3.71
N LYS A 6 2.84 3.50 -3.10
CA LYS A 6 2.25 3.15 -1.80
C LYS A 6 0.86 2.58 -2.02
N ILE A 7 0.55 1.45 -1.38
CA ILE A 7 -0.77 0.82 -1.44
C ILE A 7 -1.41 0.89 -0.06
N ILE A 8 -2.60 1.47 0.02
CA ILE A 8 -3.40 1.59 1.23
C ILE A 8 -4.54 0.56 1.16
N GLY A 9 -4.56 -0.37 2.11
CA GLY A 9 -5.44 -1.54 2.16
C GLY A 9 -4.72 -2.80 1.68
N SER A 10 -4.51 -3.73 2.61
CA SER A 10 -3.72 -4.97 2.44
C SER A 10 -4.56 -6.22 2.15
N GLY A 11 -5.86 -6.05 1.88
CA GLY A 11 -6.75 -7.15 1.48
C GLY A 11 -6.38 -7.78 0.13
N LEU A 12 -7.27 -8.66 -0.38
CA LEU A 12 -7.02 -9.42 -1.61
C LEU A 12 -6.56 -8.55 -2.79
N ILE A 13 -7.28 -7.45 -3.07
CA ILE A 13 -6.99 -6.57 -4.20
C ILE A 13 -5.63 -5.87 -4.02
N GLY A 14 -5.39 -5.25 -2.86
CA GLY A 14 -4.16 -4.51 -2.60
C GLY A 14 -2.93 -5.41 -2.67
N THR A 15 -2.99 -6.59 -2.05
CA THR A 15 -1.90 -7.55 -2.08
C THR A 15 -1.66 -8.11 -3.49
N SER A 16 -2.71 -8.39 -4.27
CA SER A 16 -2.55 -8.80 -5.69
C SER A 16 -1.85 -7.72 -6.52
N ILE A 17 -2.19 -6.45 -6.33
CA ILE A 17 -1.52 -5.32 -7.00
C ILE A 17 -0.05 -5.24 -6.54
N GLY A 18 0.21 -5.35 -5.23
CA GLY A 18 1.56 -5.33 -4.67
C GLY A 18 2.46 -6.42 -5.25
N LEU A 19 1.96 -7.65 -5.38
CA LEU A 19 2.69 -8.77 -6.01
C LEU A 19 3.00 -8.51 -7.49
N ALA A 20 2.05 -7.93 -8.24
CA ALA A 20 2.27 -7.57 -9.65
C ALA A 20 3.34 -6.47 -9.79
N LEU A 21 3.27 -5.42 -8.96
CA LEU A 21 4.27 -4.34 -8.95
C LEU A 21 5.66 -4.85 -8.55
N LYS A 22 5.74 -5.75 -7.57
CA LYS A 22 7.00 -6.39 -7.19
C LYS A 22 7.62 -7.15 -8.36
N SER A 23 6.80 -7.91 -9.09
CA SER A 23 7.22 -8.64 -10.29
C SER A 23 7.72 -7.71 -11.39
N ALA A 24 7.14 -6.50 -11.48
CA ALA A 24 7.60 -5.41 -12.36
C ALA A 24 8.82 -4.64 -11.83
N LYS A 25 9.44 -5.08 -10.72
CA LYS A 25 10.60 -4.43 -10.06
C LYS A 25 10.33 -3.00 -9.57
N ILE A 26 9.07 -2.67 -9.30
CA ILE A 26 8.66 -1.39 -8.70
C ILE A 26 8.80 -1.51 -7.18
N LYS A 27 9.35 -0.47 -6.53
CA LYS A 27 9.41 -0.41 -5.06
C LYS A 27 8.02 -0.07 -4.55
N LEU A 28 7.58 -0.79 -3.53
CA LEU A 28 6.29 -0.53 -2.92
C LEU A 28 6.27 -0.64 -1.41
N GLU A 29 5.30 0.01 -0.80
CA GLU A 29 4.97 -0.08 0.62
C GLU A 29 3.49 -0.44 0.76
N MET A 30 3.18 -1.41 1.63
CA MET A 30 1.80 -1.73 2.02
C MET A 30 1.46 -1.02 3.32
N VAL A 31 0.30 -0.36 3.36
CA VAL A 31 -0.24 0.32 4.54
C VAL A 31 -1.64 -0.21 4.80
N ASP A 32 -1.99 -0.43 6.06
CA ASP A 32 -3.33 -0.86 6.48
C ASP A 32 -3.66 -0.25 7.85
N LEU A 33 -4.96 -0.16 8.18
CA LEU A 33 -5.41 0.24 9.52
C LEU A 33 -4.99 -0.78 10.58
N ASP A 34 -4.98 -2.08 10.23
CA ASP A 34 -4.45 -3.12 11.10
C ASP A 34 -2.94 -3.28 10.90
N PRO A 35 -2.10 -2.95 11.90
CA PRO A 35 -0.65 -3.06 11.79
C PRO A 35 -0.16 -4.49 11.50
N ASN A 36 -0.91 -5.50 11.93
CA ASN A 36 -0.54 -6.91 11.68
C ASN A 36 -0.73 -7.26 10.22
N SER A 37 -1.87 -6.87 9.65
CA SER A 37 -2.17 -7.03 8.22
C SER A 37 -1.18 -6.26 7.34
N ALA A 38 -0.84 -5.02 7.71
CA ALA A 38 0.19 -4.24 7.02
C ALA A 38 1.57 -4.95 7.04
N LYS A 39 1.99 -5.44 8.20
CA LYS A 39 3.27 -6.16 8.35
C LYS A 39 3.29 -7.42 7.49
N LEU A 40 2.26 -8.26 7.60
CA LEU A 40 2.16 -9.50 6.82
C LEU A 40 2.21 -9.23 5.31
N ALA A 41 1.46 -8.22 4.84
CA ALA A 41 1.46 -7.88 3.43
C ALA A 41 2.81 -7.37 2.94
N ASN A 42 3.51 -6.54 3.72
CA ASN A 42 4.87 -6.11 3.38
C ASN A 42 5.84 -7.30 3.32
N ASP A 43 5.75 -8.24 4.26
CA ASP A 43 6.57 -9.45 4.26
C ASP A 43 6.31 -10.30 2.99
N LEU A 44 5.04 -10.44 2.59
CA LEU A 44 4.63 -11.21 1.40
C LEU A 44 5.11 -10.58 0.07
N VAL A 45 5.00 -9.26 -0.07
CA VAL A 45 5.34 -8.55 -1.32
C VAL A 45 6.79 -8.08 -1.36
N GLY A 46 7.54 -8.25 -0.26
CA GLY A 46 8.87 -7.66 -0.09
C GLY A 46 8.83 -6.14 -0.16
N GLY A 47 7.89 -5.56 0.60
CA GLY A 47 7.68 -4.13 0.74
C GLY A 47 8.82 -3.43 1.47
N VAL A 48 8.96 -2.13 1.22
CA VAL A 48 9.97 -1.26 1.83
C VAL A 48 9.30 0.00 2.32
N ASN A 49 9.83 0.63 3.37
CA ASN A 49 9.31 1.91 3.83
C ASN A 49 9.59 3.00 2.78
N LEU A 50 8.55 3.75 2.39
CA LEU A 50 8.62 4.79 1.37
C LEU A 50 8.22 6.14 1.96
N THR A 51 9.18 7.06 1.97
CA THR A 51 8.96 8.45 2.38
C THR A 51 8.25 9.28 1.31
N GLU A 52 8.55 9.05 0.02
CA GLU A 52 7.99 9.83 -1.10
C GLU A 52 7.53 8.91 -2.24
N PRO A 53 6.29 8.36 -2.15
CA PRO A 53 5.70 7.60 -3.23
C PRO A 53 5.31 8.53 -4.40
N GLU A 54 5.45 8.04 -5.63
CA GLU A 54 5.01 8.75 -6.84
C GLU A 54 3.52 8.55 -7.11
N VAL A 55 2.98 7.41 -6.64
CA VAL A 55 1.57 7.04 -6.76
C VAL A 55 1.11 6.40 -5.47
N VAL A 56 -0.10 6.76 -5.04
CA VAL A 56 -0.82 6.11 -3.95
C VAL A 56 -2.04 5.40 -4.52
N ILE A 57 -2.15 4.10 -4.27
CA ILE A 57 -3.30 3.27 -4.65
C ILE A 57 -4.09 2.98 -3.38
N VAL A 58 -5.39 3.24 -3.40
CA VAL A 58 -6.27 2.90 -2.27
C VAL A 58 -7.16 1.74 -2.67
N SER A 59 -6.98 0.60 -2.00
CA SER A 59 -7.66 -0.66 -2.23
C SER A 59 -8.37 -1.15 -0.96
N ALA A 60 -9.09 -0.22 -0.33
CA ALA A 60 -9.94 -0.50 0.82
C ALA A 60 -11.43 -0.47 0.45
N PRO A 61 -12.32 -1.13 1.22
CA PRO A 61 -13.76 -0.99 1.04
C PRO A 61 -14.20 0.47 1.04
N ILE A 62 -15.17 0.84 0.20
CA ILE A 62 -15.67 2.23 0.09
C ILE A 62 -16.12 2.78 1.45
N SER A 63 -16.70 1.92 2.30
CA SER A 63 -17.12 2.24 3.67
C SER A 63 -15.97 2.74 4.56
N ASN A 64 -14.73 2.33 4.29
CA ASN A 64 -13.53 2.64 5.07
C ASN A 64 -12.53 3.53 4.30
N ASN A 65 -12.80 3.80 3.02
CA ASN A 65 -11.89 4.46 2.10
C ASN A 65 -11.56 5.91 2.51
N LEU A 66 -12.57 6.68 2.93
CA LEU A 66 -12.39 8.08 3.32
C LEU A 66 -11.49 8.21 4.55
N GLU A 67 -11.70 7.39 5.58
CA GLU A 67 -10.91 7.39 6.81
C GLU A 67 -9.43 7.07 6.51
N LEU A 68 -9.20 6.01 5.74
CA LEU A 68 -7.87 5.57 5.31
C LEU A 68 -7.10 6.63 4.50
N ILE A 69 -7.78 7.33 3.60
CA ILE A 69 -7.20 8.44 2.83
C ILE A 69 -6.80 9.58 3.78
N LEU A 70 -7.73 9.98 4.67
CA LEU A 70 -7.50 11.08 5.59
C LEU A 70 -6.35 10.79 6.57
N GLU A 71 -6.23 9.57 7.09
CA GLU A 71 -5.09 9.18 7.94
C GLU A 71 -3.77 9.21 7.18
N SER A 72 -3.76 8.71 5.94
CA SER A 72 -2.55 8.67 5.12
C SER A 72 -2.06 10.07 4.73
N LEU A 73 -2.96 11.06 4.62
CA LEU A 73 -2.61 12.46 4.34
C LEU A 73 -2.08 13.23 5.57
N LYS A 74 -2.39 12.80 6.79
CA LYS A 74 -1.85 13.43 8.03
C LYS A 74 -0.39 13.08 8.30
N LEU A 75 0.14 12.08 7.61
CA LEU A 75 1.52 11.61 7.72
C LEU A 75 2.48 12.34 6.75
N TYR A 76 1.98 13.36 6.05
CA TYR A 76 2.71 14.29 5.18
C TYR A 76 2.53 15.73 5.69
#